data_AF-A0A2J7R9J2-F1
#
_entry.id   AF-A0A2J7R9J2-F1
#
_cell.length_a   1.000
_cell.length_b   1.000
_cell.length_c   1.000
_cell.angle_alpha   90.00
_cell.angle_beta   90.00
_cell.angle_gamma   90.00
#
_symmetry.space_group_name_H-M   'P 1'
#
loop_
_entity.id
_entity.type
_entity.pdbx_description
1 polymer ?
#
loop_
_entity_poly.entity_id
_entity_poly.type
_entity_poly.pdbx_seq_one_letter_code
_entity_poly.pdbx_strand_id
1 'polypeptide(L)'
;MVNVNQNGSNNSNKFVTQTNDCSEITQDGKINSLVNSENLKLFLKIYHQNICGLEFKIDELLASLHPDLPDILCIAEHHLSSIQIQLISPEEYSIGAEFCRQSFHKGGVCMYIHKRFSFSVINIARHCKEKDLEACALKLKLSSINVCIITVYRSPSGNFQCFLNGLENILKKVYKSGIHLIICGDININYLNESKEKNELNNLLNSYNLVSIIHFPTRITSNSKTTIDNIFLDSTKFVNFVTSSLSNGLSDHDAQMLEIYTPKLNCKRVNYKVRIIRKIDSYSIMEFKDKLSEELWQTIFDNTNKDANDIF
;
A
#
# COMPACT_ATOMS: atom_id res chain seq x y z
N MET A 1 54.04 18.39 33.30
CA MET A 1 53.92 17.10 32.61
C MET A 1 52.88 17.27 31.52
N VAL A 2 53.36 17.38 30.29
CA VAL A 2 52.63 17.66 29.06
C VAL A 2 52.87 16.48 28.11
N ASN A 3 51.81 16.08 27.41
CA ASN A 3 51.73 15.22 26.22
C ASN A 3 52.49 13.89 26.17
N VAL A 4 51.78 12.80 25.84
CA VAL A 4 52.02 12.03 24.59
C VAL A 4 50.68 11.43 24.10
N ASN A 5 50.32 11.80 22.88
CA ASN A 5 49.38 11.11 21.98
C ASN A 5 49.94 9.75 21.54
N GLN A 6 49.08 8.75 21.30
CA GLN A 6 49.25 7.89 20.13
C GLN A 6 47.89 7.57 19.48
N ASN A 7 47.88 7.89 18.19
CA ASN A 7 46.83 7.68 17.20
C ASN A 7 46.68 6.18 16.85
N GLY A 8 45.46 5.79 16.50
CA GLY A 8 45.16 4.63 15.68
C GLY A 8 44.07 4.99 14.69
N SER A 9 44.47 5.59 13.57
CA SER A 9 43.64 5.98 12.43
C SER A 9 43.23 4.77 11.60
N ASN A 10 41.94 4.63 11.30
CA ASN A 10 41.47 3.91 10.10
C ASN A 10 40.39 4.75 9.41
N ASN A 11 40.85 5.58 8.48
CA ASN A 11 40.02 6.18 7.44
C ASN A 11 39.69 5.08 6.42
N SER A 12 38.42 4.67 6.34
CA SER A 12 37.87 4.09 5.12
C SER A 12 36.99 5.14 4.47
N ASN A 13 37.55 5.87 3.51
CA ASN A 13 36.81 6.69 2.55
C ASN A 13 35.75 5.81 1.87
N LYS A 14 34.47 6.00 2.22
CA LYS A 14 33.37 5.50 1.39
C LYS A 14 33.13 6.53 0.29
N PHE A 15 33.58 6.17 -0.91
CA PHE A 15 33.19 6.85 -2.13
C PHE A 15 31.67 6.76 -2.27
N VAL A 16 31.01 7.92 -2.29
CA VAL A 16 29.59 8.05 -2.62
C VAL A 16 29.50 8.06 -4.15
N THR A 17 29.12 6.94 -4.75
CA THR A 17 28.62 6.92 -6.12
C THR A 17 27.15 7.28 -6.07
N GLN A 18 26.80 8.47 -6.58
CA GLN A 18 25.43 8.85 -6.87
C GLN A 18 24.86 7.92 -7.95
N THR A 19 23.89 7.11 -7.57
CA THR A 19 22.96 6.46 -8.50
C THR A 19 21.54 6.85 -8.09
N ASN A 20 20.80 7.42 -9.04
CA ASN A 20 19.45 7.97 -8.86
C ASN A 20 18.36 6.89 -8.68
N ASP A 21 18.44 6.09 -7.61
CA ASP A 21 17.35 5.23 -7.17
C ASP A 21 17.31 5.21 -5.64
N CYS A 22 16.38 5.96 -5.06
CA CYS A 22 16.29 6.15 -3.61
C CYS A 22 15.43 5.05 -2.96
N SER A 23 16.05 3.93 -2.59
CA SER A 23 15.58 3.08 -1.50
C SER A 23 16.76 2.40 -0.83
N GLU A 24 16.95 2.61 0.48
CA GLU A 24 17.98 1.93 1.28
C GLU A 24 17.33 0.81 2.09
N ILE A 25 17.78 -0.43 1.86
CA ILE A 25 17.39 -1.61 2.63
C ILE A 25 18.29 -1.67 3.87
N THR A 26 17.70 -1.63 5.07
CA THR A 26 18.43 -1.89 6.31
C THR A 26 18.39 -3.38 6.68
N GLN A 27 19.39 -3.86 7.44
CA GLN A 27 19.58 -5.29 7.78
C GLN A 27 18.40 -5.94 8.54
N ASP A 28 17.43 -5.14 9.02
CA ASP A 28 16.23 -5.60 9.76
C ASP A 28 14.96 -5.69 8.89
N GLY A 29 15.06 -5.60 7.56
CA GLY A 29 13.89 -5.71 6.66
C GLY A 29 12.95 -4.51 6.68
N LYS A 30 13.32 -3.42 7.37
CA LYS A 30 12.61 -2.13 7.33
C LYS A 30 13.05 -1.33 6.12
N ILE A 31 12.07 -0.81 5.36
CA ILE A 31 12.30 0.07 4.22
C ILE A 31 11.82 1.46 4.61
N ASN A 32 12.76 2.41 4.60
CA ASN A 32 12.52 3.79 5.01
C ASN A 32 12.47 4.68 3.77
N SER A 33 11.35 5.36 3.53
CA SER A 33 11.43 6.69 2.91
C SER A 33 12.06 7.62 3.95
N LEU A 34 13.18 8.30 3.66
CA LEU A 34 13.97 9.15 4.58
C LEU A 34 13.17 9.78 5.76
N VAL A 35 13.07 9.08 6.89
CA VAL A 35 12.31 9.55 8.07
C VAL A 35 13.26 10.36 8.96
N ASN A 36 13.13 11.70 8.94
CA ASN A 36 13.80 12.55 9.91
C ASN A 36 12.91 12.66 11.17
N SER A 37 13.21 11.86 12.20
CA SER A 37 12.27 11.48 13.27
C SER A 37 11.82 12.61 14.20
N GLU A 38 12.63 13.66 14.41
CA GLU A 38 12.31 14.69 15.40
C GLU A 38 11.09 15.55 15.01
N ASN A 39 10.82 15.72 13.71
CA ASN A 39 9.78 16.62 13.19
C ASN A 39 8.54 15.90 12.65
N LEU A 40 8.42 14.59 12.83
CA LEU A 40 7.32 13.79 12.30
C LEU A 40 6.41 13.28 13.42
N LYS A 41 5.10 13.26 13.16
CA LYS A 41 4.08 12.69 14.02
C LYS A 41 3.42 11.52 13.29
N LEU A 42 3.23 10.41 13.99
CA LEU A 42 2.43 9.29 13.49
C LEU A 42 1.01 9.79 13.17
N PHE A 43 0.63 9.62 11.90
CA PHE A 43 -0.62 10.09 11.34
C PHE A 43 -1.66 8.96 11.27
N LEU A 44 -1.22 7.78 10.82
CA LEU A 44 -2.08 6.60 10.67
C LEU A 44 -1.22 5.32 10.71
N LYS A 45 -1.67 4.31 11.43
CA LYS A 45 -1.06 2.98 11.58
C LYS A 45 -2.04 1.91 11.12
N ILE A 46 -1.69 1.20 10.05
CA ILE A 46 -2.54 0.19 9.40
C ILE A 46 -1.85 -1.15 9.51
N TYR A 47 -2.59 -2.15 9.98
CA TYR A 47 -2.16 -3.53 10.03
C TYR A 47 -2.87 -4.35 8.97
N HIS A 48 -2.16 -5.22 8.26
CA HIS A 48 -2.74 -6.21 7.38
C HIS A 48 -2.21 -7.62 7.71
N GLN A 49 -3.09 -8.62 7.73
CA GLN A 49 -2.69 -10.03 7.78
C GLN A 49 -3.72 -10.94 7.11
N ASN A 50 -3.27 -11.88 6.28
CA ASN A 50 -4.02 -13.11 6.00
C ASN A 50 -3.96 -14.00 7.26
N ILE A 51 -5.05 -14.02 8.02
CA ILE A 51 -5.07 -14.67 9.34
C ILE A 51 -5.41 -16.17 9.26
N CYS A 52 -5.87 -16.64 8.09
CA CYS A 52 -6.29 -18.03 7.86
C CYS A 52 -7.22 -18.55 8.99
N GLY A 53 -8.36 -17.90 9.17
CA GLY A 53 -9.37 -18.17 10.19
C GLY A 53 -9.20 -17.32 11.45
N LEU A 54 -10.17 -16.44 11.72
CA LEU A 54 -10.10 -15.45 12.79
C LEU A 54 -10.76 -15.89 14.12
N GLU A 55 -11.76 -16.77 14.07
CA GLU A 55 -12.71 -17.04 15.18
C GLU A 55 -12.08 -17.16 16.57
N PHE A 56 -10.98 -17.92 16.67
CA PHE A 56 -10.32 -18.23 17.94
C PHE A 56 -8.98 -17.51 18.13
N LYS A 57 -8.66 -16.55 17.26
CA LYS A 57 -7.36 -15.85 17.25
C LYS A 57 -7.47 -14.38 17.62
N ILE A 58 -8.67 -13.87 17.90
CA ILE A 58 -8.86 -12.43 18.10
C ILE A 58 -8.10 -11.91 19.33
N ASP A 59 -8.15 -12.63 20.46
CA ASP A 59 -7.46 -12.23 21.69
C ASP A 59 -5.93 -12.32 21.53
N GLU A 60 -5.45 -13.38 20.87
CA GLU A 60 -4.02 -13.56 20.59
C GLU A 60 -3.49 -12.50 19.62
N LEU A 61 -4.28 -12.15 18.60
CA LEU A 61 -3.99 -11.05 17.68
C LEU A 61 -3.84 -9.73 18.44
N LEU A 62 -4.81 -9.37 19.28
CA LEU A 62 -4.75 -8.14 20.08
C LEU A 62 -3.56 -8.14 21.04
N ALA A 63 -3.32 -9.27 21.73
CA ALA A 63 -2.18 -9.42 22.62
C ALA A 63 -0.84 -9.22 21.90
N SER A 64 -0.72 -9.72 20.66
CA SER A 64 0.48 -9.55 19.83
C SER A 64 0.73 -8.10 19.39
N LEU A 65 -0.32 -7.26 19.41
CA LEU A 65 -0.28 -5.86 18.99
C LEU A 65 -0.18 -4.86 20.17
N HIS A 66 -0.40 -5.32 21.40
CA HIS A 66 -0.27 -4.47 22.58
C HIS A 66 1.20 -4.10 22.88
N PRO A 67 1.45 -2.91 23.47
CA PRO A 67 0.47 -1.89 23.85
C PRO A 67 0.08 -0.95 22.70
N ASP A 68 0.75 -1.03 21.55
CA ASP A 68 0.64 -0.04 20.46
C ASP A 68 -0.29 -0.50 19.33
N LEU A 69 -1.58 -0.53 19.67
CA LEU A 69 -2.67 -0.98 18.80
C LEU A 69 -2.77 -0.14 17.51
N PRO A 70 -2.89 -0.78 16.33
CA PRO A 70 -3.11 -0.10 15.05
C PRO A 70 -4.42 0.68 15.00
N ASP A 71 -4.49 1.70 14.17
CA ASP A 71 -5.74 2.43 13.90
C ASP A 71 -6.75 1.57 13.13
N ILE A 72 -6.23 0.68 12.27
CA ILE A 72 -7.01 -0.17 11.37
C ILE A 72 -6.40 -1.57 11.35
N LEU A 73 -7.24 -2.60 11.50
CA LEU A 73 -6.88 -4.00 11.27
C LEU A 73 -7.57 -4.47 9.98
N CYS A 74 -6.79 -4.69 8.93
CA CYS A 74 -7.22 -5.25 7.66
C CYS A 74 -6.97 -6.76 7.67
N ILE A 75 -8.02 -7.57 7.74
CA ILE A 75 -7.90 -9.01 7.87
C ILE A 75 -8.36 -9.69 6.59
N ALA A 76 -7.49 -10.52 6.01
CA ALA A 76 -7.83 -11.43 4.93
C ALA A 76 -8.02 -12.85 5.46
N GLU A 77 -8.85 -13.62 4.76
CA GLU A 77 -9.19 -15.01 5.11
C GLU A 77 -9.69 -15.15 6.56
N HIS A 78 -10.63 -14.30 6.97
CA HIS A 78 -11.22 -14.42 8.31
C HIS A 78 -12.09 -15.69 8.47
N HIS A 79 -12.67 -16.20 7.38
CA HIS A 79 -13.48 -17.45 7.29
C HIS A 79 -14.82 -17.43 8.05
N LEU A 80 -15.38 -16.24 8.27
CA LEU A 80 -16.58 -16.02 9.09
C LEU A 80 -17.77 -15.51 8.27
N SER A 81 -18.97 -15.68 8.83
CA SER A 81 -20.17 -14.97 8.39
C SER A 81 -20.23 -13.54 8.96
N SER A 82 -21.04 -12.67 8.37
CA SER A 82 -21.22 -11.28 8.86
C SER A 82 -21.72 -11.24 10.32
N ILE A 83 -22.57 -12.18 10.72
CA ILE A 83 -23.04 -12.31 12.11
C ILE A 83 -21.88 -12.63 13.06
N GLN A 84 -21.05 -13.61 12.70
CA GLN A 84 -19.90 -13.99 13.53
C GLN A 84 -18.89 -12.85 13.67
N ILE A 85 -18.57 -12.13 12.58
CA ILE A 85 -17.67 -10.97 12.62
C ILE A 85 -18.17 -9.90 13.61
N GLN A 86 -19.47 -9.62 13.60
CA GLN A 86 -20.06 -8.66 14.52
C GLN A 86 -19.95 -9.12 15.98
N LEU A 87 -20.12 -10.41 16.25
CA LEU A 87 -20.05 -10.97 17.60
C LEU A 87 -18.65 -10.99 18.21
N ILE A 88 -17.61 -11.18 17.38
CA ILE A 88 -16.21 -11.26 17.84
C ILE A 88 -15.46 -9.93 17.74
N SER A 89 -16.16 -8.82 17.50
CA SER A 89 -15.53 -7.51 17.35
C SER A 89 -14.83 -7.09 18.65
N PRO A 90 -13.52 -6.74 18.62
CA PRO A 90 -12.78 -6.26 19.79
C PRO A 90 -13.38 -5.02 20.45
N GLU A 91 -13.14 -4.82 21.74
CA GLU A 91 -13.71 -3.69 22.50
C GLU A 91 -13.21 -2.32 21.99
N GLU A 92 -11.95 -2.20 21.56
CA GLU A 92 -11.33 -0.96 21.10
C GLU A 92 -11.75 -0.59 19.67
N TYR A 93 -12.35 -1.54 18.96
CA TYR A 93 -12.64 -1.44 17.54
C TYR A 93 -14.13 -1.56 17.22
N SER A 94 -14.51 -1.00 16.07
CA SER A 94 -15.79 -1.24 15.44
C SER A 94 -15.55 -1.99 14.13
N ILE A 95 -16.43 -2.91 13.76
CA ILE A 95 -16.45 -3.46 12.42
C ILE A 95 -16.71 -2.33 11.41
N GLY A 96 -15.78 -2.18 10.47
CA GLY A 96 -15.77 -1.12 9.47
C GLY A 96 -16.50 -1.53 8.20
N ALA A 97 -15.91 -2.48 7.49
CA ALA A 97 -16.47 -3.06 6.28
C ALA A 97 -16.05 -4.53 6.18
N GLU A 98 -16.89 -5.35 5.55
CA GLU A 98 -16.60 -6.76 5.35
C GLU A 98 -17.07 -7.27 3.98
N PHE A 99 -16.47 -8.38 3.54
CA PHE A 99 -16.96 -9.25 2.50
C PHE A 99 -16.90 -10.68 3.01
N CYS A 100 -18.05 -11.34 3.14
CA CYS A 100 -18.15 -12.74 3.55
C CYS A 100 -18.54 -13.59 2.34
N ARG A 101 -17.89 -14.75 2.17
CA ARG A 101 -18.34 -15.76 1.21
C ARG A 101 -19.70 -16.32 1.62
N GLN A 102 -20.53 -16.61 0.63
CA GLN A 102 -21.84 -17.24 0.76
C GLN A 102 -21.87 -18.62 0.08
N SER A 103 -21.10 -18.79 -1.00
CA SER A 103 -21.15 -20.00 -1.84
C SER A 103 -19.98 -20.95 -1.59
N PHE A 104 -18.81 -20.42 -1.25
CA PHE A 104 -17.61 -21.20 -0.97
C PHE A 104 -17.22 -21.15 0.51
N HIS A 105 -16.65 -22.24 1.01
CA HIS A 105 -16.01 -22.26 2.32
C HIS A 105 -14.70 -21.48 2.32
N LYS A 106 -14.36 -20.89 3.48
CA LYS A 106 -13.09 -20.21 3.80
C LYS A 106 -12.75 -19.04 2.89
N GLY A 107 -12.43 -17.89 3.43
CA GLY A 107 -12.08 -16.68 2.69
C GLY A 107 -12.65 -15.47 3.40
N GLY A 108 -12.96 -14.44 2.64
CA GLY A 108 -13.51 -13.20 3.12
C GLY A 108 -12.44 -12.22 3.58
N VAL A 109 -12.82 -10.94 3.62
CA VAL A 109 -12.00 -9.85 4.14
C VAL A 109 -12.83 -8.98 5.06
N CYS A 110 -12.19 -8.42 6.09
CA CYS A 110 -12.84 -7.41 6.93
C CYS A 110 -11.85 -6.35 7.41
N MET A 111 -12.40 -5.23 7.85
CA MET A 111 -11.65 -4.15 8.47
C MET A 111 -12.23 -3.85 9.85
N TYR A 112 -11.42 -3.92 10.89
CA TYR A 112 -11.74 -3.32 12.19
C TYR A 112 -11.12 -1.94 12.30
N ILE A 113 -11.90 -0.97 12.76
CA ILE A 113 -11.48 0.44 12.86
C ILE A 113 -11.53 0.86 14.30
N HIS A 114 -10.42 1.40 14.81
CA HIS A 114 -10.37 1.86 16.19
C HIS A 114 -11.47 2.92 16.41
N LYS A 115 -12.23 2.78 17.51
CA LYS A 115 -13.41 3.61 17.83
C LYS A 115 -13.16 5.13 17.87
N ARG A 116 -11.89 5.57 17.86
CA ARG A 116 -11.51 6.99 17.81
C ARG A 116 -11.71 7.61 16.42
N PHE A 117 -11.90 6.81 15.38
CA PHE A 117 -12.11 7.31 14.02
C PHE A 117 -13.55 7.22 13.57
N SER A 118 -14.00 8.28 12.92
CA SER A 118 -15.19 8.25 12.07
C SER A 118 -14.83 7.72 10.68
N PHE A 119 -15.65 6.81 10.16
CA PHE A 119 -15.51 6.28 8.81
C PHE A 119 -16.85 6.23 8.08
N SER A 120 -16.80 6.08 6.76
CA SER A 120 -17.96 5.78 5.92
C SER A 120 -17.64 4.61 4.99
N VAL A 121 -18.49 3.58 4.98
CA VAL A 121 -18.32 2.41 4.11
C VAL A 121 -18.58 2.80 2.66
N ILE A 122 -17.74 2.29 1.75
CA ILE A 122 -17.94 2.43 0.32
C ILE A 122 -18.49 1.10 -0.21
N ASN A 123 -19.75 1.10 -0.66
CA ASN A 123 -20.33 -0.12 -1.23
C ASN A 123 -19.66 -0.48 -2.57
N ILE A 124 -18.86 -1.55 -2.54
CA ILE A 124 -18.15 -2.13 -3.69
C ILE A 124 -18.58 -3.57 -3.98
N ALA A 125 -19.58 -4.10 -3.27
CA ALA A 125 -19.95 -5.52 -3.31
C ALA A 125 -20.29 -6.00 -4.74
N ARG A 126 -20.91 -5.14 -5.56
CA ARG A 126 -21.24 -5.45 -6.97
C ARG A 126 -20.03 -5.72 -7.87
N HIS A 127 -18.83 -5.34 -7.45
CA HIS A 127 -17.58 -5.55 -8.17
C HIS A 127 -16.79 -6.75 -7.63
N CYS A 128 -17.24 -7.32 -6.53
CA CYS A 128 -16.60 -8.46 -5.88
C CYS A 128 -17.21 -9.76 -6.36
N LYS A 129 -16.39 -10.80 -6.46
CA LYS A 129 -16.78 -12.15 -6.82
C LYS A 129 -15.94 -13.12 -6.02
N GLU A 130 -16.57 -14.03 -5.29
CA GLU A 130 -15.87 -15.01 -4.45
C GLU A 130 -14.76 -15.72 -5.24
N LYS A 131 -13.61 -15.93 -4.58
CA LYS A 131 -12.34 -16.41 -5.13
C LYS A 131 -11.62 -15.44 -6.06
N ASP A 132 -12.32 -14.79 -6.98
CA ASP A 132 -11.70 -13.91 -7.97
C ASP A 132 -11.27 -12.58 -7.34
N LEU A 133 -12.18 -11.90 -6.65
CA LEU A 133 -11.94 -10.64 -5.96
C LEU A 133 -12.87 -10.50 -4.76
N GLU A 134 -12.30 -10.64 -3.57
CA GLU A 134 -13.00 -10.44 -2.30
C GLU A 134 -12.47 -9.15 -1.70
N ALA A 135 -13.31 -8.12 -1.65
CA ALA A 135 -12.85 -6.80 -1.24
C ALA A 135 -13.89 -6.08 -0.39
N CYS A 136 -13.40 -5.31 0.58
CA CYS A 136 -14.18 -4.32 1.30
C CYS A 136 -13.44 -2.98 1.29
N ALA A 137 -14.19 -1.88 1.38
CA ALA A 137 -13.62 -0.54 1.27
C ALA A 137 -14.33 0.44 2.19
N LEU A 138 -13.56 1.35 2.76
CA LEU A 138 -14.08 2.46 3.57
C LEU A 138 -13.25 3.71 3.37
N LYS A 139 -13.84 4.82 3.81
CA LYS A 139 -13.24 6.13 3.78
C LYS A 139 -13.12 6.68 5.19
N LEU A 140 -11.90 6.98 5.61
CA LEU A 140 -11.60 7.74 6.82
C LEU A 140 -11.52 9.24 6.50
N LYS A 141 -12.08 10.04 7.41
CA LYS A 141 -11.93 11.49 7.39
C LYS A 141 -10.90 11.88 8.45
N LEU A 142 -9.67 12.13 8.02
CA LEU A 142 -8.53 12.40 8.89
C LEU A 142 -8.10 13.85 8.74
N SER A 143 -8.45 14.69 9.72
CA SER A 143 -8.17 16.13 9.67
C SER A 143 -8.66 16.78 8.37
N SER A 144 -7.74 17.24 7.50
CA SER A 144 -8.04 17.88 6.21
C SER A 144 -7.96 16.93 5.01
N ILE A 145 -7.65 15.64 5.20
CA ILE A 145 -7.55 14.68 4.12
C ILE A 145 -8.58 13.55 4.27
N ASN A 146 -8.90 12.95 3.12
CA ASN A 146 -9.71 11.75 3.07
C ASN A 146 -8.82 10.58 2.67
N VAL A 147 -8.83 9.51 3.46
CA VAL A 147 -8.09 8.28 3.15
C VAL A 147 -9.11 7.20 2.82
N CYS A 148 -8.98 6.59 1.65
CA CYS A 148 -9.73 5.42 1.23
C CYS A 148 -8.84 4.19 1.43
N ILE A 149 -9.30 3.24 2.21
CA ILE A 149 -8.62 1.96 2.44
C ILE A 149 -9.45 0.87 1.76
N ILE A 150 -8.78 -0.02 1.03
CA ILE A 150 -9.36 -1.21 0.43
C ILE A 150 -8.58 -2.42 0.95
N THR A 151 -9.28 -3.41 1.49
CA THR A 151 -8.71 -4.71 1.86
C THR A 151 -9.17 -5.70 0.81
N VAL A 152 -8.22 -6.46 0.27
CA VAL A 152 -8.44 -7.35 -0.87
C VAL A 152 -7.93 -8.74 -0.55
N TYR A 153 -8.65 -9.75 -1.01
CA TYR A 153 -8.17 -11.11 -1.09
C TYR A 153 -8.52 -11.67 -2.47
N ARG A 154 -7.54 -12.29 -3.11
CA ARG A 154 -7.75 -13.11 -4.30
C ARG A 154 -7.29 -14.53 -3.97
N SER A 155 -8.17 -15.51 -4.16
CA SER A 155 -7.80 -16.92 -4.05
C SER A 155 -6.73 -17.27 -5.08
N PRO A 156 -5.76 -18.15 -4.77
CA PRO A 156 -4.82 -18.65 -5.77
C PRO A 156 -5.53 -19.36 -6.94
N SER A 157 -6.72 -19.92 -6.70
CA SER A 157 -7.58 -20.54 -7.71
C SER A 157 -8.52 -19.56 -8.42
N GLY A 158 -8.48 -18.26 -8.09
CA GLY A 158 -9.35 -17.24 -8.64
C GLY A 158 -8.92 -16.81 -10.04
N ASN A 159 -9.87 -16.42 -10.87
CA ASN A 159 -9.59 -15.92 -12.21
C ASN A 159 -8.93 -14.53 -12.14
N PHE A 160 -7.69 -14.45 -12.62
CA PHE A 160 -6.90 -13.22 -12.58
C PHE A 160 -7.49 -12.07 -13.41
N GLN A 161 -8.11 -12.35 -14.56
CA GLN A 161 -8.73 -11.30 -15.37
C GLN A 161 -9.99 -10.74 -14.70
N CYS A 162 -10.81 -11.61 -14.08
CA CYS A 162 -11.94 -11.17 -13.27
C CYS A 162 -11.49 -10.31 -12.09
N PHE A 163 -10.37 -10.68 -11.46
CA PHE A 163 -9.72 -9.87 -10.43
C PHE A 163 -9.33 -8.48 -10.92
N LEU A 164 -8.54 -8.39 -12.00
CA LEU A 164 -8.09 -7.11 -12.56
C LEU A 164 -9.27 -6.22 -12.96
N ASN A 165 -10.24 -6.77 -13.69
CA ASN A 165 -11.41 -6.01 -14.13
C ASN A 165 -12.26 -5.52 -12.94
N GLY A 166 -12.42 -6.37 -11.91
CA GLY A 166 -13.13 -6.01 -10.68
C GLY A 166 -12.41 -4.89 -9.92
N LEU A 167 -11.08 -5.02 -9.79
CA LEU A 167 -10.23 -4.03 -9.12
C LEU A 167 -10.26 -2.70 -9.87
N GLU A 168 -10.13 -2.70 -11.20
CA GLU A 168 -10.24 -1.49 -12.01
C GLU A 168 -11.58 -0.78 -11.82
N ASN A 169 -12.69 -1.52 -11.78
CA ASN A 169 -14.01 -0.94 -11.54
C ASN A 169 -14.14 -0.32 -10.14
N ILE A 170 -13.50 -0.93 -9.13
CA ILE A 170 -13.41 -0.34 -7.79
C ILE A 170 -12.58 0.94 -7.83
N LEU A 171 -11.41 0.92 -8.48
CA LEU A 171 -10.52 2.07 -8.61
C LEU A 171 -11.21 3.24 -9.32
N LYS A 172 -11.89 3.00 -10.45
CA LYS A 172 -12.72 3.99 -11.16
C LYS A 172 -13.76 4.63 -10.26
N LYS A 173 -14.33 3.87 -9.32
CA LYS A 173 -15.36 4.38 -8.39
C LYS A 173 -14.76 5.24 -7.28
N VAL A 174 -13.62 4.86 -6.72
CA VAL A 174 -13.06 5.50 -5.51
C VAL A 174 -12.04 6.58 -5.81
N TYR A 175 -11.38 6.51 -6.98
CA TYR A 175 -10.31 7.44 -7.32
C TYR A 175 -10.89 8.81 -7.66
N LYS A 176 -10.63 9.78 -6.78
CA LYS A 176 -11.09 11.17 -6.92
C LYS A 176 -10.02 12.12 -6.43
N SER A 177 -10.04 13.35 -6.94
CA SER A 177 -9.19 14.43 -6.42
C SER A 177 -9.40 14.61 -4.91
N GLY A 178 -8.31 14.66 -4.15
CA GLY A 178 -8.32 14.79 -2.69
C GLY A 178 -8.55 13.50 -1.90
N ILE A 179 -8.71 12.35 -2.55
CA ILE A 179 -8.71 11.04 -1.88
C ILE A 179 -7.31 10.44 -1.94
N HIS A 180 -6.80 10.04 -0.78
CA HIS A 180 -5.57 9.29 -0.63
C HIS A 180 -5.93 7.82 -0.59
N LEU A 181 -5.32 7.00 -1.45
CA LEU A 181 -5.72 5.61 -1.62
C LEU A 181 -4.65 4.67 -1.06
N ILE A 182 -5.12 3.68 -0.31
CA ILE A 182 -4.32 2.58 0.23
C ILE A 182 -5.06 1.30 -0.07
N ILE A 183 -4.37 0.32 -0.62
CA ILE A 183 -4.87 -1.04 -0.85
C ILE A 183 -3.94 -1.98 -0.10
N CYS A 184 -4.49 -2.93 0.63
CA CYS A 184 -3.72 -3.98 1.29
C CYS A 184 -4.45 -5.31 1.11
N GLY A 185 -3.71 -6.41 1.10
CA GLY A 185 -4.34 -7.69 0.80
C GLY A 185 -3.39 -8.80 0.45
N ASP A 186 -3.87 -10.04 0.58
CA ASP A 186 -3.27 -11.20 -0.07
C ASP A 186 -3.79 -11.29 -1.51
N ILE A 187 -2.92 -10.93 -2.45
CA ILE A 187 -3.24 -10.90 -3.88
C ILE A 187 -2.95 -12.24 -4.56
N ASN A 188 -2.23 -13.14 -3.88
CA ASN A 188 -1.71 -14.38 -4.44
C ASN A 188 -0.93 -14.16 -5.76
N ILE A 189 -0.11 -13.10 -5.80
CA ILE A 189 0.87 -12.81 -6.87
C ILE A 189 2.21 -12.52 -6.20
N ASN A 190 3.25 -13.30 -6.52
CA ASN A 190 4.55 -13.16 -5.85
C ASN A 190 5.33 -11.97 -6.41
N TYR A 191 5.49 -10.92 -5.60
CA TYR A 191 6.21 -9.70 -5.97
C TYR A 191 7.74 -9.85 -5.99
N LEU A 192 8.29 -10.93 -5.41
CA LEU A 192 9.74 -11.22 -5.49
C LEU A 192 10.18 -11.68 -6.88
N ASN A 193 9.25 -12.18 -7.69
CA ASN A 193 9.54 -12.70 -9.02
C ASN A 193 8.85 -11.84 -10.08
N GLU A 194 9.48 -11.68 -11.23
CA GLU A 194 8.80 -11.12 -12.40
C GLU A 194 7.79 -12.12 -12.95
N SER A 195 6.59 -11.63 -13.27
CA SER A 195 5.52 -12.42 -13.87
C SER A 195 4.61 -11.53 -14.72
N LYS A 196 3.88 -12.15 -15.65
CA LYS A 196 2.91 -11.43 -16.48
C LYS A 196 1.82 -10.80 -15.60
N GLU A 197 1.34 -11.54 -14.61
CA GLU A 197 0.31 -11.10 -13.67
C GLU A 197 0.79 -9.90 -12.82
N LYS A 198 2.04 -9.92 -12.34
CA LYS A 198 2.65 -8.77 -11.64
C LYS A 198 2.69 -7.55 -12.55
N ASN A 199 3.10 -7.70 -13.80
CA ASN A 199 3.18 -6.59 -14.75
C ASN A 199 1.81 -6.00 -15.09
N GLU A 200 0.80 -6.84 -15.36
CA GLU A 200 -0.55 -6.36 -15.63
C GLU A 200 -1.17 -5.66 -14.41
N LEU A 201 -0.96 -6.20 -13.22
CA LEU A 201 -1.41 -5.55 -11.98
C LEU A 201 -0.69 -4.21 -11.77
N ASN A 202 0.63 -4.15 -11.98
CA ASN A 202 1.38 -2.91 -11.86
C ASN A 202 0.93 -1.87 -12.89
N ASN A 203 0.64 -2.26 -14.13
CA ASN A 203 0.11 -1.33 -15.14
C ASN A 203 -1.22 -0.71 -14.71
N LEU A 204 -2.13 -1.54 -14.19
CA LEU A 204 -3.39 -1.05 -13.63
C LEU A 204 -3.14 -0.09 -12.45
N LEU A 205 -2.34 -0.50 -11.46
CA LEU A 205 -2.08 0.31 -10.25
C LEU A 205 -1.38 1.63 -10.57
N ASN A 206 -0.39 1.61 -11.47
CA ASN A 206 0.35 2.79 -11.90
C ASN A 206 -0.55 3.83 -12.58
N SER A 207 -1.60 3.40 -13.29
CA SER A 207 -2.59 4.33 -13.86
C SER A 207 -3.35 5.15 -12.79
N TYR A 208 -3.30 4.72 -11.52
CA TYR A 208 -3.85 5.41 -10.35
C TYR A 208 -2.78 5.93 -9.38
N ASN A 209 -1.51 6.03 -9.82
CA ASN A 209 -0.34 6.40 -9.01
C ASN A 209 -0.06 5.48 -7.81
N LEU A 210 -0.57 4.24 -7.84
CA LEU A 210 -0.36 3.27 -6.77
C LEU A 210 0.88 2.43 -7.05
N VAL A 211 1.73 2.28 -6.03
CA VAL A 211 2.94 1.45 -6.09
C VAL A 211 2.97 0.48 -4.92
N SER A 212 3.55 -0.72 -5.11
CA SER A 212 3.81 -1.63 -3.98
C SER A 212 4.93 -1.07 -3.11
N ILE A 213 4.75 -1.19 -1.80
CA ILE A 213 5.73 -0.75 -0.78
C ILE A 213 6.23 -1.90 0.10
N ILE A 214 5.87 -3.13 -0.25
CA ILE A 214 6.32 -4.34 0.45
C ILE A 214 7.39 -5.01 -0.41
N HIS A 215 8.61 -5.07 0.11
CA HIS A 215 9.75 -5.69 -0.57
C HIS A 215 10.44 -6.76 0.30
N PHE A 216 9.70 -7.32 1.26
CA PHE A 216 10.13 -8.44 2.10
C PHE A 216 9.15 -9.62 1.94
N PRO A 217 9.58 -10.87 2.21
CA PRO A 217 8.68 -12.03 2.19
C PRO A 217 7.55 -11.87 3.21
N THR A 218 6.34 -12.24 2.80
CA THR A 218 5.13 -12.17 3.64
C THR A 218 4.51 -13.53 3.90
N ARG A 219 4.83 -14.54 3.09
CA ARG A 219 4.52 -15.94 3.38
C ARG A 219 5.81 -16.75 3.38
N ILE A 220 6.12 -17.34 4.52
CA ILE A 220 7.34 -18.11 4.74
C ILE A 220 6.95 -19.53 5.14
N THR A 221 7.28 -20.49 4.29
CA THR A 221 7.12 -21.92 4.58
C THR A 221 8.49 -22.56 4.73
N SER A 222 8.55 -23.84 5.09
CA SER A 222 9.82 -24.59 5.15
C SER A 222 10.56 -24.62 3.81
N ASN A 223 9.82 -24.46 2.70
CA ASN A 223 10.33 -24.71 1.35
C ASN A 223 10.31 -23.46 0.45
N SER A 224 9.65 -22.37 0.87
CA SER A 224 9.49 -21.18 0.04
C SER A 224 9.39 -19.89 0.86
N LYS A 225 9.78 -18.79 0.22
CA LYS A 225 9.58 -17.41 0.70
C LYS A 225 8.96 -16.61 -0.43
N THR A 226 7.78 -16.06 -0.22
CA THR A 226 7.05 -15.30 -1.26
C THR A 226 6.49 -14.01 -0.69
N THR A 227 6.36 -12.98 -1.52
CA THR A 227 5.68 -11.72 -1.18
C THR A 227 4.36 -11.67 -1.92
N ILE A 228 3.32 -12.27 -1.33
CA ILE A 228 1.97 -12.34 -1.94
C ILE A 228 0.98 -11.40 -1.26
N ASP A 229 1.18 -11.14 0.02
CA ASP A 229 0.56 -10.03 0.72
C ASP A 229 1.29 -8.73 0.38
N ASN A 230 0.55 -7.72 -0.05
CA ASN A 230 1.10 -6.43 -0.46
C ASN A 230 0.30 -5.28 0.14
N ILE A 231 0.98 -4.13 0.23
CA ILE A 231 0.37 -2.83 0.46
C ILE A 231 0.73 -1.96 -0.74
N PHE A 232 -0.29 -1.36 -1.35
CA PHE A 232 -0.16 -0.40 -2.43
C PHE A 232 -0.64 0.96 -1.94
N LEU A 233 0.16 2.00 -2.17
CA LEU A 233 -0.20 3.36 -1.78
C LEU A 233 0.08 4.36 -2.89
N ASP A 234 -0.63 5.49 -2.81
CA ASP A 234 -0.38 6.65 -3.67
C ASP A 234 0.89 7.37 -3.22
N SER A 235 2.02 7.08 -3.89
CA SER A 235 3.34 7.61 -3.55
C SER A 235 3.46 9.12 -3.75
N THR A 236 2.56 9.72 -4.54
CA THR A 236 2.51 11.18 -4.72
C THR A 236 1.92 11.90 -3.52
N LYS A 237 1.18 11.17 -2.67
CA LYS A 237 0.47 11.74 -1.51
C LYS A 237 1.01 11.27 -0.17
N PHE A 238 1.55 10.06 -0.09
CA PHE A 238 2.17 9.53 1.12
C PHE A 238 3.68 9.44 0.94
N VAL A 239 4.40 10.45 1.46
CA VAL A 239 5.85 10.57 1.29
C VAL A 239 6.63 10.00 2.47
N ASN A 240 6.10 10.12 3.69
CA ASN A 240 6.77 9.64 4.89
C ASN A 240 6.01 8.44 5.44
N PHE A 241 6.54 7.25 5.20
CA PHE A 241 5.98 6.02 5.75
C PHE A 241 7.07 5.01 6.07
N VAL A 242 6.71 4.06 6.94
CA VAL A 242 7.54 2.91 7.29
C VAL A 242 6.68 1.66 7.12
N THR A 243 7.27 0.63 6.53
CA THR A 243 6.69 -0.72 6.50
C THR A 243 7.53 -1.69 7.31
N SER A 244 6.88 -2.65 7.97
CA SER A 244 7.56 -3.73 8.69
C SER A 244 6.76 -5.03 8.63
N SER A 245 7.49 -6.14 8.67
CA SER A 245 6.92 -7.48 8.83
C SER A 245 6.75 -7.81 10.31
N LEU A 246 5.66 -8.48 10.67
CA LEU A 246 5.43 -9.00 12.02
C LEU A 246 5.11 -10.50 11.93
N SER A 247 6.07 -11.32 12.35
CA SER A 247 5.87 -12.75 12.50
C SER A 247 5.28 -13.03 13.89
N ASN A 248 3.97 -13.24 13.95
CA ASN A 248 3.22 -13.44 15.20
C ASN A 248 2.78 -14.89 15.44
N GLY A 249 3.05 -15.80 14.50
CA GLY A 249 2.68 -17.22 14.61
C GLY A 249 1.19 -17.53 14.44
N LEU A 250 0.36 -16.53 14.10
CA LEU A 250 -1.10 -16.72 13.95
C LEU A 250 -1.48 -17.42 12.63
N SER A 251 -0.61 -17.34 11.62
CA SER A 251 -0.75 -18.04 10.33
C SER A 251 0.63 -18.26 9.70
N ASP A 252 0.66 -18.92 8.54
CA ASP A 252 1.86 -19.02 7.69
C ASP A 252 2.15 -17.71 6.91
N HIS A 253 1.34 -16.68 7.13
CA HIS A 253 1.54 -15.33 6.60
C HIS A 253 1.96 -14.38 7.73
N ASP A 254 3.16 -13.83 7.61
CA ASP A 254 3.61 -12.73 8.45
C ASP A 254 2.76 -11.49 8.16
N ALA A 255 2.37 -10.76 9.18
CA ALA A 255 1.60 -9.53 9.01
C ALA A 255 2.44 -8.38 8.48
N GLN A 256 1.79 -7.39 7.86
CA GLN A 256 2.44 -6.16 7.43
C GLN A 256 1.87 -4.97 8.22
N MET A 257 2.77 -4.17 8.80
CA MET A 257 2.44 -2.90 9.42
C MET A 257 2.87 -1.76 8.52
N LEU A 258 1.95 -0.82 8.27
CA LEU A 258 2.20 0.45 7.61
C LEU A 258 2.00 1.57 8.63
N GLU A 259 3.04 2.36 8.84
CA GLU A 259 2.99 3.59 9.64
C GLU A 259 3.20 4.78 8.73
N ILE A 260 2.21 5.67 8.66
CA ILE A 260 2.26 6.91 7.88
C ILE A 260 2.53 8.06 8.84
N TYR A 261 3.46 8.93 8.45
CA TYR A 261 3.88 10.07 9.23
C TYR A 261 3.57 11.38 8.52
N THR A 262 3.20 12.40 9.30
CA THR A 262 3.02 13.78 8.82
C THR A 262 4.00 14.70 9.53
N PRO A 263 4.47 15.78 8.87
CA PRO A 263 5.18 16.84 9.57
C PRO A 263 4.39 17.35 10.76
N LYS A 264 5.07 17.51 11.90
CA LYS A 264 4.58 18.28 13.05
C LYS A 264 4.39 19.71 12.56
N LEU A 265 3.17 20.21 12.59
CA LEU A 265 2.89 21.61 12.25
C LEU A 265 3.50 22.52 13.33
N ASN A 266 4.73 22.98 13.14
CA ASN A 266 5.38 23.99 13.98
C ASN A 266 5.18 25.43 13.46
N CYS A 267 4.15 25.67 12.65
CA CYS A 267 3.95 26.97 12.03
C CYS A 267 2.55 27.52 12.35
N LYS A 268 2.53 28.74 12.94
CA LYS A 268 1.36 29.62 12.94
C LYS A 268 0.82 29.63 11.50
N ARG A 269 -0.42 29.21 11.30
CA ARG A 269 -1.05 29.12 9.98
C ARG A 269 -0.93 30.46 9.26
N VAL A 270 -0.03 30.56 8.29
CA VAL A 270 -0.11 31.57 7.24
C VAL A 270 -0.75 30.87 6.05
N ASN A 271 -1.99 31.25 5.73
CA ASN A 271 -2.74 30.71 4.61
C ASN A 271 -2.11 31.19 3.29
N TYR A 272 -1.06 30.53 2.82
CA TYR A 272 -0.65 30.68 1.43
C TYR A 272 -1.44 29.69 0.57
N LYS A 273 -2.22 30.20 -0.38
CA LYS A 273 -2.78 29.38 -1.47
C LYS A 273 -1.62 28.98 -2.37
N VAL A 274 -1.11 27.76 -2.21
CA VAL A 274 -0.14 27.20 -3.16
C VAL A 274 -0.91 26.84 -4.44
N ARG A 275 -0.51 27.43 -5.57
CA ARG A 275 -0.91 27.00 -6.91
C ARG A 275 0.28 26.30 -7.55
N ILE A 276 0.10 25.04 -7.92
CA ILE A 276 1.04 24.34 -8.79
C ILE A 276 0.71 24.78 -10.22
N ILE A 277 1.66 25.41 -10.88
CA ILE A 277 1.56 25.81 -12.29
C ILE A 277 2.74 25.21 -13.04
N ARG A 278 2.52 24.82 -14.31
CA ARG A 278 3.63 24.45 -15.19
C ARG A 278 4.51 25.68 -15.38
N LYS A 279 5.82 25.52 -15.26
CA LYS A 279 6.78 26.56 -15.61
C LYS A 279 6.75 26.72 -17.13
N ILE A 280 6.21 27.84 -17.61
CA ILE A 280 6.15 28.18 -19.03
C ILE A 280 7.07 29.39 -19.23
N ASP A 281 8.35 29.09 -19.41
CA ASP A 281 9.39 30.05 -19.77
C ASP A 281 10.08 29.64 -21.09
N SER A 282 10.91 30.52 -21.64
CA SER A 282 11.60 30.28 -22.91
C SER A 282 12.44 28.99 -22.91
N TYR A 283 13.04 28.63 -21.76
CA TYR A 283 13.84 27.43 -21.61
C TYR A 283 12.98 26.17 -21.66
N SER A 284 11.93 26.09 -20.83
CA SER A 284 11.00 24.95 -20.80
C SER A 284 10.29 24.72 -22.13
N ILE A 285 10.01 25.79 -22.89
CA ILE A 285 9.47 25.71 -24.25
C ILE A 285 10.52 25.17 -25.23
N MET A 286 11.77 25.63 -25.12
CA MET A 286 12.87 25.13 -25.97
C MET A 286 13.10 23.65 -25.72
N GLU A 287 13.23 23.24 -24.46
CA GLU A 287 13.43 21.85 -24.06
C GLU A 287 12.28 20.95 -24.56
N PHE A 288 11.04 21.42 -24.49
CA PHE A 288 9.90 20.69 -25.04
C PHE A 288 9.99 20.55 -26.57
N LYS A 289 10.37 21.61 -27.28
CA LYS A 289 10.54 21.57 -28.74
C LYS A 289 11.67 20.64 -29.16
N ASP A 290 12.79 20.66 -28.44
CA ASP A 290 13.95 19.81 -28.71
C ASP A 290 13.55 18.34 -28.55
N LYS A 291 12.92 18.00 -27.42
CA LYS A 291 12.39 16.64 -27.18
C LYS A 291 11.40 16.20 -28.25
N LEU A 292 10.47 17.08 -28.63
CA LEU A 292 9.48 16.78 -29.68
C LEU A 292 10.15 16.55 -31.05
N SER A 293 11.28 17.21 -31.32
CA SER A 293 12.02 17.06 -32.58
C SER A 293 12.80 15.73 -32.67
N GLU A 294 13.07 15.10 -31.53
CA GLU A 294 13.75 13.79 -31.45
C GLU A 294 12.78 12.61 -31.58
N GLU A 295 11.47 12.86 -31.53
CA GLU A 295 10.45 11.82 -31.65
C GLU A 295 10.35 11.28 -33.08
N LEU A 296 10.66 9.99 -33.25
CA LEU A 296 10.51 9.28 -34.51
C LEU A 296 9.08 8.77 -34.65
N TRP A 297 8.22 9.56 -35.27
CA TRP A 297 6.80 9.27 -35.54
C TRP A 297 6.55 8.07 -36.49
N GLN A 298 7.61 7.37 -36.89
CA GLN A 298 7.60 6.29 -37.87
C GLN A 298 6.61 5.17 -37.49
N THR A 299 6.55 4.81 -36.21
CA THR A 299 5.64 3.77 -35.68
C THR A 299 4.15 4.12 -35.82
N ILE A 300 3.81 5.41 -35.89
CA ILE A 300 2.44 5.87 -36.15
C ILE A 300 2.16 5.89 -37.65
N PHE A 301 3.10 6.37 -38.46
CA PHE A 301 2.91 6.49 -39.91
C PHE A 301 2.93 5.15 -40.65
N ASP A 302 3.69 4.16 -40.15
CA ASP A 302 3.81 2.84 -40.79
C ASP A 302 2.61 1.91 -40.47
N ASN A 303 1.82 2.24 -39.43
CA ASN A 303 0.59 1.52 -39.09
C ASN A 303 -0.63 2.14 -39.80
N THR A 304 -0.74 1.93 -41.11
CA THR A 304 -1.82 2.48 -41.95
C THR A 304 -3.23 1.96 -41.65
N ASN A 305 -3.42 1.09 -40.64
CA ASN A 305 -4.69 0.45 -40.33
C ASN A 305 -5.08 0.42 -38.84
N LYS A 306 -4.51 1.30 -38.00
CA LYS A 306 -4.97 1.48 -36.62
C LYS A 306 -5.10 2.96 -36.31
N ASP A 307 -6.19 3.31 -35.62
CA ASP A 307 -6.40 4.66 -35.09
C ASP A 307 -5.19 5.01 -34.20
N ALA A 308 -4.71 6.25 -34.23
CA ALA A 308 -3.58 6.69 -33.41
C ALA A 308 -3.84 6.47 -31.90
N ASN A 309 -5.11 6.38 -31.49
CA ASN A 309 -5.51 6.05 -30.11
C ASN A 309 -5.33 4.57 -29.75
N ASP A 310 -5.09 3.67 -30.70
CA ASP A 310 -4.88 2.23 -30.46
C ASP A 310 -3.38 1.87 -30.26
N ILE A 311 -2.48 2.86 -30.38
CA ILE A 311 -1.01 2.70 -30.32
C ILE A 311 -0.46 3.12 -28.93
N PHE A 312 -1.21 3.87 -28.13
CA PHE A 312 -0.81 4.40 -26.83
C PHE A 312 -1.63 3.84 -25.66
#